data_AF-Q0ZBE0-F1
#
_entry.id   AF-Q0ZBE0-F1
#
_cell.length_a   1.000
_cell.length_b   1.000
_cell.length_c   1.000
_cell.angle_alpha   90.00
_cell.angle_beta   90.00
_cell.angle_gamma   90.00
#
_symmetry.space_group_name_H-M   'P 1'
#
loop_
_entity.id
_entity.type
_entity.pdbx_description
1 polymer ?
#
loop_
_entity_poly.entity_id
_entity_poly.type
_entity_poly.pdbx_seq_one_letter_code
_entity_poly.pdbx_strand_id
1 'polypeptide(L)' 'KAEYVRFNSTVGKYVGYTEYGVKNAEAWNSDAALAGERGELERVCKHNADIDYSAILDKT' A
#
# COMPACT_ATOMS: atom_id res chain seq x y z
N LYS A 1 -21.29 -0.63 -0.29
CA LYS A 1 -20.41 0.52 0.05
C LYS A 1 -19.43 0.71 -1.11
N ALA A 2 -19.31 1.92 -1.67
CA ALA A 2 -18.32 2.20 -2.71
C ALA A 2 -16.98 2.58 -2.06
N GLU A 3 -15.88 2.18 -2.68
CA GLU A 3 -14.54 2.61 -2.28
C GLU A 3 -14.28 4.03 -2.78
N TYR A 4 -13.70 4.89 -1.94
CA TYR A 4 -13.45 6.29 -2.30
C TYR A 4 -12.01 6.50 -2.76
N VAL A 5 -11.02 5.92 -2.06
CA VAL A 5 -9.59 6.10 -2.31
C VAL A 5 -8.81 4.88 -1.83
N ARG A 6 -7.73 4.53 -2.53
CA ARG A 6 -6.82 3.42 -2.16
C ARG A 6 -5.37 3.76 -2.50
N PHE A 7 -4.42 3.39 -1.64
CA PHE A 7 -3.02 3.32 -2.03
C PHE A 7 -2.75 2.11 -2.91
N ASN A 8 -2.24 2.33 -4.13
CA ASN A 8 -1.83 1.26 -5.03
C ASN A 8 -0.31 1.13 -5.00
N SER A 9 0.21 0.05 -4.42
CA SER A 9 1.65 -0.18 -4.28
C SER A 9 2.38 -0.39 -5.61
N THR A 10 1.72 -0.90 -6.65
CA THR A 10 2.30 -1.03 -8.00
C THR A 10 2.49 0.34 -8.66
N VAL A 11 1.58 1.28 -8.41
CA VAL A 11 1.69 2.66 -8.91
C VAL A 11 2.51 3.54 -7.96
N GLY A 12 2.59 3.18 -6.68
CA GLY A 12 3.28 3.92 -5.62
C GLY A 12 2.54 5.19 -5.19
N LYS A 13 1.22 5.25 -5.31
CA LYS A 13 0.42 6.43 -4.95
C LYS A 13 -1.04 6.09 -4.62
N TYR A 14 -1.72 7.04 -3.97
CA TYR A 14 -3.17 7.00 -3.78
C TYR A 14 -3.92 7.22 -5.09
N VAL A 15 -4.96 6.43 -5.33
CA VAL A 15 -5.87 6.48 -6.47
C VAL A 15 -7.28 6.71 -5.94
N GLY A 16 -7.94 7.78 -6.39
CA GLY A 16 -9.33 8.09 -6.08
C GLY A 16 -10.29 7.45 -7.09
N TYR A 17 -11.41 6.93 -6.59
CA TYR A 17 -12.47 6.29 -7.40
C TYR A 17 -13.78 7.08 -7.44
N THR A 18 -13.84 8.17 -6.68
CA THR A 18 -14.92 9.18 -6.72
C THR A 18 -14.30 10.57 -6.80
N GLU A 19 -15.08 11.60 -7.15
CA GLU A 19 -14.57 12.98 -7.17
C GLU A 19 -13.98 13.40 -5.81
N TYR A 20 -14.63 13.02 -4.71
CA TYR A 20 -14.13 13.24 -3.36
C TYR A 20 -12.82 12.48 -3.12
N GLY A 21 -12.73 11.23 -3.57
CA GLY A 21 -11.54 10.41 -3.49
C GLY A 21 -10.35 10.96 -4.28
N VAL A 22 -10.59 11.53 -5.46
CA VAL A 22 -9.56 12.15 -6.31
C VAL A 22 -8.92 13.34 -5.60
N LYS A 23 -9.74 14.24 -5.01
CA LYS A 23 -9.23 15.39 -4.25
C LYS A 23 -8.38 14.98 -3.05
N ASN A 24 -8.79 13.94 -2.33
CA ASN A 24 -7.98 13.42 -1.22
C ASN A 24 -6.69 12.75 -1.71
N ALA A 25 -6.76 11.99 -2.81
CA ALA A 25 -5.59 11.35 -3.40
C ALA A 25 -4.55 12.39 -3.84
N GLU A 26 -4.96 13.49 -4.47
CA GLU A 26 -4.07 14.60 -4.86
C GLU A 26 -3.36 15.22 -3.65
N ALA A 27 -4.12 15.47 -2.56
CA ALA A 27 -3.56 16.00 -1.32
C ALA A 27 -2.53 15.03 -0.70
N TRP A 28 -2.88 13.76 -0.53
CA TRP A 28 -2.00 12.77 0.10
C TRP A 28 -0.79 12.40 -0.75
N ASN A 29 -0.93 12.43 -2.08
CA ASN A 29 0.19 12.17 -2.99
C ASN A 29 1.26 13.28 -2.98
N SER A 30 0.94 14.44 -2.41
CA SER A 30 1.87 15.57 -2.25
C SER A 30 2.46 15.64 -0.84
N ASP A 31 2.00 14.80 0.09
CA ASP A 31 2.47 14.75 1.47
C ASP A 31 3.78 13.94 1.59
N ALA A 32 4.68 14.37 2.48
CA ALA A 32 5.93 13.66 2.76
C ALA A 32 5.70 12.24 3.32
N ALA A 33 4.57 12.01 3.99
CA ALA A 33 4.17 10.71 4.52
C ALA A 33 4.01 9.64 3.43
N LEU A 34 3.83 10.02 2.15
CA LEU A 34 3.76 9.08 1.04
C LEU A 34 5.01 8.20 0.93
N ALA A 35 6.17 8.71 1.34
CA ALA A 35 7.41 7.93 1.34
C ALA A 35 7.33 6.72 2.29
N GLY A 36 6.68 6.89 3.45
CA GLY A 36 6.42 5.80 4.38
C GLY A 36 5.51 4.75 3.78
N GLU A 37 4.37 5.19 3.22
CA GLU A 37 3.39 4.31 2.57
C GLU A 37 4.00 3.47 1.43
N ARG A 38 4.90 4.07 0.62
CA ARG A 38 5.65 3.34 -0.42
C ARG A 38 6.58 2.26 0.14
N GLY A 39 7.12 2.46 1.34
CA GLY A 39 8.01 1.53 2.00
C GLY A 39 7.32 0.32 2.64
N GLU A 40 6.00 0.40 2.89
CA GLU A 40 5.25 -0.66 3.57
C GLU A 40 5.21 -1.98 2.78
N LEU A 41 5.29 -1.94 1.44
CA LEU A 41 5.36 -3.15 0.62
C LEU A 41 6.58 -4.01 0.99
N GLU A 42 7.75 -3.40 1.18
CA GLU A 42 8.96 -4.11 1.59
C GLU A 42 8.90 -4.43 3.08
N ARG A 43 8.58 -3.43 3.91
CA ARG A 43 8.70 -3.50 5.36
C ARG A 43 7.69 -4.45 6.01
N VAL A 44 6.49 -4.55 5.45
CA VAL A 44 5.40 -5.35 6.02
C VAL A 44 5.06 -6.52 5.12
N CYS A 45 4.66 -6.25 3.87
CA CYS A 45 4.12 -7.32 3.03
C CYS A 45 5.17 -8.39 2.70
N LYS A 46 6.32 -7.99 2.14
CA LYS A 46 7.38 -8.94 1.77
C LYS A 46 8.05 -9.55 2.99
N HIS A 47 8.38 -8.73 3.99
CA HIS A 47 8.96 -9.22 5.23
C HIS A 47 8.12 -10.34 5.88
N ASN A 48 6.81 -10.11 6.03
CA ASN A 48 5.93 -11.11 6.64
C ASN A 48 5.71 -12.31 5.70
N ALA A 49 5.58 -12.07 4.39
CA ALA A 49 5.46 -13.15 3.43
C ALA A 49 6.66 -14.10 3.50
N ASP A 50 7.90 -13.57 3.56
CA ASP A 50 9.11 -14.38 3.69
C ASP A 50 9.09 -15.22 4.98
N ILE A 51 8.69 -14.64 6.11
CA ILE A 51 8.55 -15.36 7.39
C ILE A 51 7.53 -16.50 7.26
N ASP A 52 6.35 -16.21 6.71
CA ASP A 52 5.28 -17.18 6.55
C ASP A 52 5.67 -18.30 5.58
N TYR A 53 6.32 -17.95 4.46
CA TYR A 53 6.80 -18.93 3.48
C TYR A 53 7.83 -19.87 4.11
N SER A 54 8.83 -19.35 4.81
CA SER A 54 9.83 -20.19 5.50
C SER A 54 9.16 -21.07 6.56
N ALA A 55 8.22 -20.54 7.35
CA ALA A 55 7.53 -21.31 8.38
C ALA A 55 6.64 -22.45 7.84
N ILE A 56 6.15 -22.31 6.61
CA ILE A 56 5.32 -23.32 5.93
C ILE A 56 6.19 -24.33 5.17
N LEU A 57 7.18 -23.86 4.41
CA LEU A 57 7.93 -24.67 3.47
C LEU A 57 9.17 -25.35 4.09
N ASP A 58 9.80 -24.74 5.09
CA ASP A 58 11.06 -25.26 5.67
C ASP A 58 10.84 -26.29 6.80
N LYS A 59 9.61 -26.78 6.98
CA LYS A 59 9.25 -27.80 7.98
C LYS A 59 9.57 -29.24 7.56
N THR A 60 10.64 -29.46 6.79
CA THR A 60 11.18 -30.81 6.53
C THR A 60 12.26 -31.14 7.56
#